data_AF-H1PVN7-F1
#
_entry.id   AF-H1PVN7-F1
#
_cell.length_a   1.000
_cell.length_b   1.000
_cell.length_c   1.000
_cell.angle_alpha   90.00
_cell.angle_beta   90.00
_cell.angle_gamma   90.00
#
_symmetry.space_group_name_H-M   'P 1'
#
loop_
_entity.id
_entity.type
_entity.pdbx_description
1 polymer ?
#
loop_
_entity_poly.entity_id
_entity_poly.type
_entity_poly.pdbx_seq_one_letter_code
_entity_poly.pdbx_strand_id
1 'polypeptide(L)' 'MWKCKECGSEVMGIVEVNDLFDFKLDKDGKLSKYDSFWWLEEVIIESSESEVENYYCKSCGKSDDDLEEIAVWED' A
#
# COMPACT_ATOMS: atom_id res chain seq x y z
N MET A 1 -0.74 -8.41 -8.09
CA MET A 1 -0.26 -7.11 -7.58
C MET A 1 -1.18 -5.99 -8.03
N TRP A 2 -1.39 -4.96 -7.22
CA TRP A 2 -2.20 -3.80 -7.63
C TRP A 2 -1.43 -2.92 -8.61
N LYS A 3 -2.07 -2.64 -9.75
CA LYS A 3 -1.51 -1.90 -10.87
C LYS A 3 -2.26 -0.60 -11.06
N CYS A 4 -1.53 0.51 -11.11
CA CYS A 4 -2.09 1.82 -11.38
C CYS A 4 -2.77 1.82 -12.76
N LYS A 5 -4.04 2.24 -12.79
CA LYS A 5 -4.82 2.33 -14.04
C LYS A 5 -4.23 3.31 -15.06
N GLU A 6 -3.45 4.29 -14.60
CA GLU A 6 -2.89 5.32 -15.48
C GLU A 6 -1.59 4.89 -16.16
N CYS A 7 -0.66 4.30 -15.40
CA CYS A 7 0.69 4.02 -15.88
C CYS A 7 1.14 2.56 -15.75
N GLY A 8 0.28 1.66 -15.24
CA GLY A 8 0.58 0.23 -15.10
C GLY A 8 1.68 -0.12 -14.10
N SER A 9 2.11 0.83 -13.27
CA SER A 9 3.08 0.60 -12.21
C SER A 9 2.42 0.06 -10.93
N GLU A 10 3.21 -0.49 -10.01
CA GLU A 10 2.71 -1.00 -8.73
C GLU A 10 2.14 0.13 -7.87
N VAL A 11 0.98 -0.12 -7.25
CA VAL A 11 0.38 0.76 -6.23
C VAL A 11 0.75 0.23 -4.85
N MET A 12 1.14 1.15 -3.96
CA MET A 12 1.55 0.89 -2.59
C MET A 12 0.51 1.48 -1.64
N GLY A 13 0.31 0.84 -0.49
CA GLY A 13 -0.41 1.42 0.63
C GLY A 13 0.52 2.20 1.54
N ILE A 14 0.04 3.31 2.10
CA ILE A 14 0.73 4.09 3.13
C ILE A 14 0.03 3.84 4.46
N VAL A 15 0.85 3.69 5.49
CA VAL A 15 0.39 3.64 6.88
C VAL A 15 1.22 4.62 7.70
N GLU A 16 0.57 5.44 8.53
CA GLU A 16 1.23 6.26 9.53
C GLU A 16 1.27 5.54 10.89
N VAL A 17 2.47 5.15 11.33
CA VAL A 17 2.72 4.65 12.69
C VAL A 17 3.91 5.41 13.27
N ASN A 18 3.67 6.63 13.74
CA ASN A 18 4.69 7.63 14.12
C ASN A 18 5.58 8.14 12.97
N ASP A 19 5.72 7.37 11.89
CA ASP A 19 6.36 7.70 10.61
C ASP A 19 5.51 7.13 9.46
N LEU A 20 5.75 7.58 8.22
CA LEU A 20 5.07 7.07 7.02
C LEU A 20 5.81 5.86 6.44
N PHE A 21 5.08 4.77 6.24
CA PHE A 21 5.62 3.49 5.80
C PHE A 21 4.91 3.00 4.54
N ASP A 22 5.69 2.60 3.52
CA ASP A 22 5.19 2.03 2.27
C ASP A 22 5.02 0.51 2.35
N PHE A 23 3.82 0.02 2.09
CA PHE A 23 3.50 -1.40 2.10
C PHE A 23 3.00 -1.90 0.76
N LYS A 24 3.38 -3.13 0.44
CA LYS A 24 2.74 -3.90 -0.62
C LYS A 24 1.39 -4.39 -0.16
N LEU A 25 0.49 -4.48 -1.12
CA LEU A 25 -0.89 -4.85 -0.91
C LEU A 25 -1.15 -6.27 -1.44
N ASP A 26 -1.88 -7.07 -0.67
CA ASP A 26 -2.44 -8.33 -1.16
C ASP A 26 -3.64 -8.09 -2.09
N LYS A 27 -4.20 -9.17 -2.61
CA LYS A 27 -5.36 -9.14 -3.51
C LYS A 27 -6.62 -8.52 -2.90
N ASP A 28 -6.71 -8.48 -1.58
CA ASP A 28 -7.84 -7.94 -0.82
C ASP A 28 -7.58 -6.47 -0.45
N GLY A 29 -6.48 -5.88 -0.94
CA GLY A 29 -6.10 -4.49 -0.67
C GLY A 29 -5.46 -4.29 0.70
N LYS A 30 -5.09 -5.37 1.40
CA LYS A 30 -4.51 -5.31 2.75
C LYS A 30 -2.99 -5.31 2.70
N LEU A 31 -2.39 -4.73 3.74
CA LEU A 31 -0.94 -4.74 3.94
C LEU A 31 -0.44 -6.18 3.99
N SER A 32 0.54 -6.51 3.13
CA SER A 32 1.05 -7.87 2.98
C SER A 32 2.55 -8.00 3.12
N LYS A 33 3.31 -6.95 2.76
CA LYS A 33 4.77 -6.97 2.83
C LYS A 33 5.40 -5.59 2.88
N TYR A 34 6.39 -5.42 3.75
CA TYR A 34 7.21 -4.21 3.88
C TYR A 34 8.56 -4.35 3.14
N ASP A 35 9.10 -3.24 2.63
CA ASP A 35 10.32 -3.26 1.80
C ASP A 35 11.62 -2.89 2.56
N SER A 36 11.59 -2.57 3.87
CA SER A 36 12.81 -2.02 4.51
C SER A 36 13.17 -2.42 5.95
N PHE A 37 12.28 -2.99 6.79
CA PHE A 37 12.64 -3.34 8.18
C PHE A 37 11.78 -4.45 8.79
N TRP A 38 12.27 -5.70 8.76
CA TRP A 38 11.56 -6.92 9.21
C TRP A 38 11.04 -6.87 10.66
N TRP A 39 11.75 -6.23 11.58
CA TRP A 39 11.37 -6.12 13.00
C TRP A 39 10.25 -5.12 13.30
N LEU A 40 10.01 -4.13 12.43
CA LEU A 40 8.95 -3.14 12.57
C LEU A 40 7.69 -3.55 11.82
N GLU A 41 7.82 -4.43 10.82
CA GLU A 41 6.72 -4.91 9.98
C GLU A 41 5.63 -5.63 10.79
N GLU A 42 6.02 -6.57 11.67
CA GLU A 42 5.05 -7.30 12.51
C GLU A 42 4.39 -6.36 13.53
N VAL A 43 5.16 -5.45 14.13
CA VAL A 43 4.65 -4.45 15.07
C VAL A 43 3.66 -3.51 14.37
N ILE A 44 3.98 -3.01 13.17
CA ILE A 44 3.12 -2.10 12.41
C ILE A 44 1.87 -2.85 11.94
N ILE A 45 1.97 -4.07 11.42
CA ILE A 45 0.80 -4.85 10.99
C ILE A 45 -0.12 -5.20 12.18
N GLU A 46 0.44 -5.46 13.37
CA GLU A 46 -0.33 -5.72 14.58
C GLU A 46 -0.87 -4.44 15.26
N SER A 47 -0.15 -3.30 15.18
CA SER A 47 -0.50 -2.05 15.86
C SER A 47 -1.40 -1.14 15.02
N SER A 48 -1.22 -1.17 13.70
CA SER A 48 -2.18 -0.55 12.78
C SER A 48 -3.35 -1.51 12.79
N GLU A 49 -4.54 -1.08 13.20
CA GLU A 49 -5.76 -1.91 13.11
C GLU A 49 -6.19 -2.14 11.64
N SER A 50 -5.26 -2.51 10.76
CA SER A 50 -5.47 -2.86 9.36
C SER A 50 -5.94 -1.73 8.45
N GLU A 51 -5.86 -0.48 8.86
CA GLU A 51 -6.31 0.65 8.04
C GLU A 51 -5.14 1.24 7.26
N VAL A 52 -5.13 0.99 5.95
CA VAL A 52 -4.32 1.73 4.99
C VAL A 52 -4.87 3.15 4.96
N GLU A 53 -4.04 4.16 5.18
CA GLU A 53 -4.50 5.55 5.18
C GLU A 53 -4.71 6.08 3.77
N ASN A 54 -3.85 5.69 2.83
CA ASN A 54 -3.90 6.14 1.45
C ASN A 54 -3.20 5.15 0.51
N TYR A 55 -3.64 5.11 -0.75
CA TYR A 55 -3.02 4.32 -1.80
C TYR A 55 -2.37 5.23 -2.84
N TYR A 56 -1.17 4.89 -3.30
CA TYR A 56 -0.48 5.72 -4.27
C TYR A 56 0.41 4.96 -5.23
N CYS A 57 0.62 5.56 -6.40
CA CYS A 57 1.52 5.07 -7.44
C CYS A 57 2.81 5.91 -7.46
N LYS A 58 3.93 5.33 -7.04
CA LYS A 58 5.25 5.99 -7.04
C LYS A 58 5.69 6.53 -8.41
N SER A 59 5.25 5.91 -9.51
CA SER A 59 5.70 6.26 -10.85
C SER A 59 5.04 7.51 -11.44
N CYS A 60 3.74 7.70 -11.24
CA CYS A 60 2.99 8.84 -11.80
C CYS A 60 2.50 9.82 -10.73
N GLY A 61 2.65 9.49 -9.44
CA GLY A 61 2.26 10.36 -8.32
C GLY A 61 0.76 10.42 -8.07
N LYS A 62 -0.06 9.58 -8.72
CA LYS A 62 -1.48 9.46 -8.37
C LYS A 62 -1.65 8.83 -7.00
N SER A 63 -2.61 9.36 -6.25
CA SER A 63 -3.00 8.89 -4.93
C SER A 63 -4.50 9.00 -4.76
N ASP A 64 -5.10 8.08 -4.02
CA ASP A 64 -6.51 8.09 -3.64
C ASP A 64 -6.69 7.27 -2.36
N ASP A 65 -7.73 7.60 -1.60
CA ASP A 65 -8.09 6.86 -0.39
C ASP A 65 -8.83 5.56 -0.74
N ASP A 66 -9.36 5.45 -1.97
CA ASP A 66 -9.95 4.24 -2.52
C ASP A 66 -8.99 3.56 -3.52
N LEU A 67 -8.53 2.36 -3.17
CA LEU A 67 -7.64 1.55 -4.00
C LEU A 67 -8.27 1.23 -5.36
N GLU A 68 -9.57 0.96 -5.39
CA GLU A 68 -10.27 0.58 -6.61
C GLU A 68 -10.43 1.75 -7.57
N GLU A 69 -10.36 3.00 -7.10
CA GLU A 69 -10.41 4.17 -7.98
C GLU A 69 -9.11 4.31 -8.80
N ILE A 70 -7.96 4.03 -8.20
CA ILE A 70 -6.65 4.23 -8.84
C ILE A 70 -5.99 2.97 -9.41
N ALA A 71 -6.39 1.79 -8.95
CA ALA A 71 -5.69 0.55 -9.27
C ALA A 71 -6.62 -0.58 -9.72
N VAL A 72 -6.02 -1.57 -10.37
CA VAL A 72 -6.66 -2.85 -10.70
C VAL A 72 -5.73 -3.98 -10.26
N TRP A 73 -6.30 -5.08 -9.76
CA TRP A 73 -5.51 -6.25 -9.43
C TRP A 73 -5.12 -7.02 -10.71
N GLU A 74 -3.82 -7.24 -10.91
CA GLU A 74 -3.29 -8.09 -11.97
C GLU A 74 -2.36 -9.14 -11.36
N ASP A 75 -2.61 -10.42 -11.63
CA ASP A 75 -1.77 -11.55 -11.17
C ASP A 75 -0.35 -11.52 -11.75
#